data_AF-A0A8C3B3R1-F1
#
_entry.id   AF-A0A8C3B3R1-F1
#
_cell.length_a   1.000
_cell.length_b   1.000
_cell.length_c   1.000
_cell.angle_alpha   90.00
_cell.angle_beta   90.00
_cell.angle_gamma   90.00
#
_symmetry.space_group_name_H-M   'P 1'
#
loop_
_entity.id
_entity.type
_entity.pdbx_description
1 polymer ?
#
loop_
_entity_poly.entity_id
_entity_poly.type
_entity_poly.pdbx_seq_one_letter_code
_entity_poly.pdbx_strand_id
1 'polypeptide(L)'
;MEKLREQLLKGKAVVSKRFMEIYLPMRQFFYNLIHPEYSAVTDVYVLMFLADTVDFIIIVFGFWAFGKHSAADITSSLSEDQVPGPFLVMVLIQFGTMVVDRALYLRKSVTGKVIFQVLLVFGIHFWMFFILPGVTDKRFQENTVAQMWYFVKCLYFGLSAYQIRCGYPTRVLGNFLTKSHNYVNLFLFQGFRLVPFLTELRAVMDWVWTDTSLSLSSWICVEDIYAHIFILKCWRESEKRYPQPRGQKKKKVVKYGMGGMIIVLLICIVWFPLLFMSLVKSVAGAVNPPLDVSFEITLAGFQPIFTMSAQQKQLQIVTADEYKTLLSNYDSDDALQWLEGYLAEDLIIADLKGNSNSLWTISPPSRSNLIDMLGTEEEFPITVSWFVQRYTSLTLSIHQVCMYVTMVLEDIFPCFIRAPSDSDAKSMLDITLTLERDSDVKDQVQEWWIVNQTKQGPLKNKEIKTGLELYVFSDKVSPPSLGFLAGYGIMGLYASVVLVIGKFVREFFSETGELDLEEDMYAKLIFLYRSPETMIKWTREKTQ
;
A
#
# COMPACT_ATOMS: atom_id res chain seq x y z
N MET A 1 48.94 -6.87 -50.24
CA MET A 1 47.84 -7.76 -49.80
C MET A 1 48.34 -9.06 -49.18
N GLU A 2 49.28 -9.79 -49.82
CA GLU A 2 49.79 -11.07 -49.29
C GLU A 2 50.57 -10.94 -47.96
N LYS A 3 51.46 -9.95 -47.82
CA LYS A 3 52.18 -9.68 -46.57
C LYS A 3 51.26 -9.38 -45.37
N LEU A 4 50.11 -8.75 -45.62
CA LEU A 4 49.09 -8.46 -44.62
C LEU A 4 48.38 -9.75 -44.17
N ARG A 5 48.07 -10.66 -45.10
CA ARG A 5 47.51 -11.99 -44.79
C ARG A 5 48.51 -12.85 -44.01
N GLU A 6 49.79 -12.79 -44.35
CA GLU A 6 50.85 -13.54 -43.67
C GLU A 6 51.05 -13.06 -42.23
N GLN A 7 51.05 -11.74 -41.99
CA GLN A 7 51.12 -11.19 -40.63
C GLN A 7 49.85 -11.46 -39.82
N LEU A 8 48.68 -11.49 -40.44
CA LEU A 8 47.41 -11.84 -39.78
C LEU A 8 47.36 -13.32 -39.39
N LEU A 9 47.94 -14.22 -40.20
CA LEU A 9 48.11 -15.64 -39.87
C LEU A 9 49.11 -15.83 -38.72
N LYS A 10 50.25 -15.12 -38.72
CA LYS A 10 51.21 -15.11 -37.61
C LYS A 10 50.59 -14.56 -36.32
N GLY A 11 49.81 -13.48 -36.42
CA GLY A 11 49.06 -12.92 -35.30
C GLY A 11 48.03 -13.89 -34.73
N LYS A 12 47.23 -14.55 -35.59
CA LYS A 12 46.28 -15.60 -35.18
C LYS A 12 46.98 -16.77 -34.49
N ALA A 13 48.12 -17.22 -34.99
CA ALA A 13 48.90 -18.30 -34.39
C ALA A 13 49.44 -17.93 -32.99
N VAL A 14 49.95 -16.70 -32.83
CA VAL A 14 50.43 -16.19 -31.52
C VAL A 14 49.27 -16.03 -30.53
N VAL A 15 48.13 -15.50 -30.97
CA VAL A 15 46.92 -15.37 -30.14
C VAL A 15 46.39 -16.74 -29.73
N SER A 16 46.32 -17.69 -30.66
CA SER A 16 45.88 -19.06 -30.38
C SER A 16 46.82 -19.79 -29.41
N LYS A 17 48.14 -19.62 -29.58
CA LYS A 17 49.13 -20.19 -28.66
C LYS A 17 49.00 -19.61 -27.25
N ARG A 18 48.91 -18.28 -27.10
CA ARG A 18 48.69 -17.62 -25.80
C ARG A 18 47.35 -18.03 -25.18
N PHE A 19 46.29 -18.13 -25.97
CA PHE A 19 44.99 -18.60 -25.49
C PHE A 19 45.08 -20.04 -24.96
N MET A 20 45.77 -20.92 -25.67
CA MET A 20 45.94 -22.32 -25.26
C MET A 20 46.78 -22.44 -23.97
N GLU A 21 47.84 -21.63 -23.84
CA GLU A 21 48.67 -21.55 -22.61
C GLU A 21 47.87 -21.13 -21.38
N ILE A 22 46.84 -20.28 -21.53
CA ILE A 22 45.95 -19.85 -20.45
C ILE A 22 44.79 -20.86 -20.23
N TYR A 23 44.25 -21.41 -21.31
CA TYR A 23 43.11 -22.33 -21.26
C TYR A 23 43.46 -23.68 -20.63
N LEU A 24 44.64 -24.24 -20.93
CA LEU A 24 45.10 -25.52 -20.38
C LEU A 24 45.10 -25.56 -18.83
N PRO A 25 45.75 -24.62 -18.10
CA PRO A 25 45.73 -24.64 -16.63
C PRO A 25 44.33 -24.36 -16.06
N MET A 26 43.52 -23.51 -16.70
CA MET A 26 42.13 -23.30 -16.29
C MET A 26 41.30 -24.58 -16.43
N ARG A 27 41.39 -25.26 -17.58
CA ARG A 27 40.71 -26.52 -17.83
C ARG A 27 41.16 -27.59 -16.83
N GLN A 28 42.46 -27.68 -16.55
CA GLN A 28 43.00 -28.62 -15.58
C GLN A 28 42.49 -28.33 -14.17
N PHE A 29 42.43 -27.06 -13.77
CA PHE A 29 41.88 -26.65 -12.47
C PHE A 29 40.40 -27.06 -12.34
N PHE A 30 39.55 -26.73 -13.31
CA PHE A 30 38.13 -27.11 -13.28
C PHE A 30 37.94 -28.63 -13.36
N TYR A 31 38.77 -29.34 -14.12
CA TYR A 31 38.75 -30.80 -14.16
C TYR A 31 39.05 -31.40 -12.78
N ASN A 32 40.12 -30.95 -12.13
CA ASN A 32 40.50 -31.40 -10.79
C ASN A 32 39.45 -31.02 -9.72
N LEU A 33 38.76 -29.89 -9.89
CA LEU A 33 37.67 -29.47 -9.00
C LEU A 33 36.43 -30.35 -9.14
N ILE A 34 36.06 -30.74 -10.36
CA ILE A 34 34.87 -31.56 -10.63
C ILE A 34 35.17 -33.04 -10.35
N HIS A 35 36.41 -33.49 -10.56
CA HIS A 35 36.84 -34.89 -10.38
C HIS A 35 38.02 -34.98 -9.41
N PRO A 36 37.83 -34.67 -8.11
CA PRO A 36 38.89 -34.82 -7.12
C PRO A 36 39.14 -36.29 -6.80
N GLU A 37 40.39 -36.65 -6.47
CA GLU A 37 40.76 -38.01 -6.05
C GLU A 37 40.05 -38.43 -4.75
N TYR A 38 39.78 -37.47 -3.87
CA TYR A 38 39.03 -37.65 -2.64
C TYR A 38 38.13 -36.45 -2.36
N SER A 39 36.90 -36.70 -1.92
CA SER A 39 35.89 -35.68 -1.64
C SER A 39 35.36 -35.86 -0.22
N ALA A 40 35.63 -34.89 0.65
CA ALA A 40 35.11 -34.85 2.01
C ALA A 40 33.66 -34.32 1.99
N VAL A 41 32.72 -35.21 1.66
CA VAL A 41 31.32 -34.86 1.43
C VAL A 41 30.66 -34.24 2.67
N THR A 42 30.02 -33.09 2.48
CA THR A 42 29.26 -32.38 3.53
C THR A 42 27.94 -31.87 2.97
N ASP A 43 26.93 -31.71 3.82
CA ASP A 43 25.64 -31.10 3.46
C ASP A 43 25.49 -29.73 4.13
N VAL A 44 25.73 -28.68 3.35
CA VAL A 44 25.65 -27.27 3.80
C VAL A 44 24.43 -26.56 3.19
N TYR A 45 23.59 -27.28 2.43
CA TYR A 45 22.47 -26.68 1.69
C TYR A 45 21.48 -25.94 2.60
N VAL A 46 21.23 -26.45 3.80
CA VAL A 46 20.34 -25.81 4.77
C VAL A 46 20.84 -24.41 5.16
N LEU A 47 22.14 -24.24 5.35
CA LEU A 47 22.73 -22.93 5.69
C LEU A 47 22.68 -21.98 4.49
N MET A 48 22.85 -22.50 3.27
CA MET A 48 22.69 -21.72 2.03
C MET A 48 21.24 -21.24 1.85
N PHE A 49 20.27 -22.13 2.04
CA PHE A 49 18.85 -21.80 1.97
C PHE A 49 18.43 -20.77 3.02
N LEU A 50 18.96 -20.88 4.25
CA LEU A 50 18.73 -19.88 5.29
C LEU A 50 19.31 -18.51 4.91
N ALA A 51 20.51 -18.45 4.34
CA ALA A 51 21.08 -17.20 3.85
C ALA A 51 20.20 -16.57 2.76
N ASP A 52 19.75 -17.36 1.77
CA ASP A 52 18.86 -16.89 0.72
C ASP A 52 17.47 -16.45 1.26
N THR A 53 16.97 -17.10 2.32
CA THR A 53 15.72 -16.71 3.00
C THR A 53 15.89 -15.38 3.72
N VAL A 54 17.02 -15.17 4.41
CA VAL A 54 17.35 -13.89 5.04
C VAL A 54 17.49 -12.79 3.99
N ASP A 55 18.14 -13.07 2.85
CA ASP A 55 18.21 -12.14 1.72
C ASP A 55 16.83 -11.76 1.19
N PHE A 56 15.92 -12.74 1.05
CA PHE A 56 14.56 -12.49 0.61
C PHE A 56 13.80 -11.60 1.61
N ILE A 57 13.94 -11.85 2.92
CA ILE A 57 13.36 -11.02 3.98
C ILE A 57 13.92 -9.60 3.91
N ILE A 58 15.24 -9.42 3.71
CA ILE A 58 15.87 -8.10 3.58
C ILE A 58 15.32 -7.36 2.35
N ILE A 59 15.14 -8.02 1.20
CA ILE A 59 14.56 -7.39 0.01
C ILE A 59 13.12 -6.95 0.27
N VAL A 60 12.28 -7.84 0.82
CA VAL A 60 10.84 -7.59 1.05
C VAL A 60 10.63 -6.45 2.03
N PHE A 61 11.30 -6.49 3.19
CA PHE A 61 11.19 -5.39 4.13
C PHE A 61 11.85 -4.13 3.57
N GLY A 62 13.00 -4.23 2.91
CA GLY A 62 13.75 -3.11 2.36
C GLY A 62 13.22 -2.50 1.06
N PHE A 63 11.96 -2.70 0.66
CA PHE A 63 11.44 -2.26 -0.64
C PHE A 63 11.64 -0.76 -0.91
N TRP A 64 11.54 0.08 0.14
CA TRP A 64 11.76 1.53 0.05
C TRP A 64 13.20 1.90 -0.37
N ALA A 65 14.18 1.05 -0.03
CA ALA A 65 15.59 1.32 -0.26
C ALA A 65 16.00 1.11 -1.72
N PHE A 66 15.19 0.39 -2.50
CA PHE A 66 15.43 0.10 -3.91
C PHE A 66 14.63 1.02 -4.86
N GLY A 67 13.88 1.98 -4.29
CA GLY A 67 13.19 3.05 -5.03
C GLY A 67 13.96 4.37 -5.02
N LYS A 68 13.53 5.31 -5.89
CA LYS A 68 14.09 6.66 -5.96
C LYS A 68 13.73 7.52 -4.74
N HIS A 69 12.51 7.37 -4.23
CA HIS A 69 12.00 8.15 -3.10
C HIS A 69 12.63 7.69 -1.76
N SER A 70 12.73 8.60 -0.79
CA SER A 70 13.33 8.36 0.53
C SER A 70 12.27 7.95 1.55
N ALA A 71 12.68 7.32 2.65
CA ALA A 71 11.80 6.80 3.70
C ALA A 71 10.93 7.86 4.42
N ALA A 72 11.21 9.15 4.21
CA ALA A 72 10.39 10.25 4.74
C ALA A 72 9.04 10.42 4.01
N ASP A 73 8.87 9.77 2.86
CA ASP A 73 7.75 9.96 1.93
C ASP A 73 6.89 8.69 1.80
N ILE A 74 6.75 7.90 2.87
CA ILE A 74 5.93 6.67 2.83
C ILE A 74 4.46 7.01 2.51
N THR A 75 3.97 8.14 2.98
CA THR A 75 2.59 8.61 2.71
C THR A 75 2.37 9.06 1.27
N SER A 76 3.37 9.68 0.63
CA SER A 76 3.29 10.06 -0.79
C SER A 76 3.57 8.87 -1.71
N SER A 77 4.45 7.95 -1.33
CA SER A 77 4.72 6.70 -2.06
C SER A 77 3.51 5.76 -2.04
N LEU A 78 2.77 5.69 -0.92
CA LEU A 78 1.51 4.94 -0.84
C LEU A 78 0.40 5.61 -1.67
N SER A 79 0.50 6.92 -1.92
CA SER A 79 -0.44 7.63 -2.79
C SER A 79 -0.13 7.49 -4.28
N GLU A 80 1.09 7.11 -4.65
CA GLU A 80 1.51 6.93 -6.05
C GLU A 80 1.32 5.50 -6.58
N ASP A 81 0.87 4.53 -5.75
CA ASP A 81 0.57 3.13 -6.12
C ASP A 81 1.67 2.38 -6.92
N GLN A 82 2.88 2.93 -7.00
CA GLN A 82 3.95 2.39 -7.82
C GLN A 82 4.97 1.63 -6.97
N VAL A 83 4.89 0.31 -7.04
CA VAL A 83 5.95 -0.57 -6.50
C VAL A 83 7.24 -0.32 -7.31
N PRO A 84 8.40 -0.09 -6.65
CA PRO A 84 9.64 0.16 -7.38
C PRO A 84 10.00 -0.99 -8.32
N GLY A 85 10.14 -0.69 -9.62
CA GLY A 85 10.50 -1.69 -10.64
C GLY A 85 11.76 -2.51 -10.33
N PRO A 86 12.87 -1.91 -9.85
CA PRO A 86 14.09 -2.66 -9.49
C PRO A 86 13.86 -3.68 -8.37
N PHE A 87 13.02 -3.36 -7.40
CA PHE A 87 12.66 -4.28 -6.31
C PHE A 87 11.97 -5.54 -6.84
N LEU A 88 11.00 -5.39 -7.77
CA LEU A 88 10.30 -6.53 -8.36
C LEU A 88 11.27 -7.45 -9.12
N VAL A 89 12.20 -6.87 -9.89
CA VAL A 89 13.22 -7.63 -10.61
C VAL A 89 14.14 -8.38 -9.64
N MET A 90 14.56 -7.75 -8.53
CA MET A 90 15.36 -8.42 -7.49
C MET A 90 14.64 -9.60 -6.87
N VAL A 91 13.37 -9.44 -6.49
CA VAL A 91 12.56 -10.52 -5.88
C VAL A 91 12.43 -11.68 -6.87
N LEU A 92 12.16 -11.40 -8.15
CA LEU A 92 12.03 -12.42 -9.18
C LEU A 92 13.34 -13.17 -9.41
N ILE A 93 14.47 -12.47 -9.52
CA ILE A 93 15.79 -13.07 -9.66
C ILE A 93 16.13 -13.90 -8.41
N GLN A 94 15.90 -13.36 -7.21
CA GLN A 94 16.18 -14.07 -5.96
C GLN A 94 15.37 -15.37 -5.89
N PHE A 95 14.07 -15.32 -6.13
CA PHE A 95 13.23 -16.52 -6.18
C PHE A 95 13.70 -17.52 -7.25
N GLY A 96 13.98 -17.05 -8.46
CA GLY A 96 14.49 -17.89 -9.55
C GLY A 96 15.82 -18.58 -9.19
N THR A 97 16.74 -17.85 -8.54
CA THR A 97 18.03 -18.42 -8.12
C THR A 97 17.87 -19.48 -7.03
N MET A 98 16.94 -19.30 -6.08
CA MET A 98 16.62 -20.34 -5.08
C MET A 98 16.10 -21.62 -5.72
N VAL A 99 15.22 -21.50 -6.72
CA VAL A 99 14.63 -22.64 -7.44
C VAL A 99 15.70 -23.40 -8.23
N VAL A 100 16.54 -22.68 -8.98
CA VAL A 100 17.65 -23.29 -9.74
C VAL A 100 18.66 -23.96 -8.81
N ASP A 101 18.96 -23.34 -7.66
CA ASP A 101 19.86 -23.93 -6.68
C ASP A 101 19.29 -25.23 -6.09
N ARG A 102 18.00 -25.25 -5.75
CA ARG A 102 17.31 -26.48 -5.31
C ARG A 102 17.40 -27.58 -6.36
N ALA A 103 17.19 -27.26 -7.63
CA ALA A 103 17.28 -28.22 -8.73
C ALA A 103 18.69 -28.82 -8.87
N LEU A 104 19.73 -27.97 -8.81
CA LEU A 104 21.13 -28.40 -8.88
C LEU A 104 21.53 -29.26 -7.68
N TYR A 105 21.04 -28.92 -6.49
CA TYR A 105 21.23 -29.70 -5.26
C TYR A 105 20.62 -31.10 -5.37
N LEU A 106 19.37 -31.21 -5.83
CA LEU A 106 18.68 -32.51 -5.96
C LEU A 106 19.30 -33.41 -7.03
N ARG A 107 19.73 -32.83 -8.17
CA ARG A 107 20.47 -33.54 -9.23
C ARG A 107 21.92 -33.86 -8.86
N LYS A 108 22.43 -33.32 -7.75
CA LYS A 108 23.82 -33.52 -7.26
C LYS A 108 24.89 -33.16 -8.29
N SER A 109 24.60 -32.21 -9.18
CA SER A 109 25.50 -31.85 -10.28
C SER A 109 26.51 -30.78 -9.86
N VAL A 110 27.76 -31.20 -9.60
CA VAL A 110 28.87 -30.27 -9.26
C VAL A 110 29.18 -29.35 -10.44
N THR A 111 29.22 -29.88 -11.66
CA THR A 111 29.49 -29.09 -12.88
C THR A 111 28.45 -27.98 -13.08
N GLY A 112 27.16 -28.31 -12.94
CA GLY A 112 26.09 -27.32 -13.04
C GLY A 112 26.19 -26.25 -11.95
N LYS A 113 26.53 -26.65 -10.72
CA LYS A 113 26.71 -25.72 -9.60
C LYS A 113 27.90 -24.77 -9.80
N VAL A 114 29.02 -25.22 -10.36
CA VAL A 114 30.17 -24.35 -10.69
C VAL A 114 29.79 -23.30 -11.74
N ILE A 115 29.12 -23.72 -12.82
CA ILE A 115 28.67 -22.79 -13.87
C ILE A 115 27.70 -21.76 -13.28
N PHE A 116 26.73 -22.23 -12.48
CA PHE A 116 25.77 -21.36 -11.82
C PHE A 116 26.44 -20.36 -10.86
N GLN A 117 27.40 -20.80 -10.05
CA GLN A 117 28.16 -19.94 -9.15
C GLN A 117 28.90 -18.83 -9.92
N VAL A 118 29.58 -19.16 -11.02
CA VAL A 118 30.32 -18.17 -11.81
C VAL A 118 29.36 -17.12 -12.39
N LEU A 119 28.27 -17.55 -13.02
CA LEU A 119 27.28 -16.64 -13.59
C LEU A 119 26.64 -15.74 -12.52
N LEU A 120 26.30 -16.31 -11.36
CA LEU A 120 25.65 -15.58 -10.29
C LEU A 120 26.58 -14.55 -9.65
N VAL A 121 27.85 -14.90 -9.42
CA VAL A 121 28.85 -13.95 -8.87
C VAL A 121 29.01 -12.76 -9.82
N PHE A 122 29.27 -13.00 -11.10
CA PHE A 122 29.42 -11.89 -12.06
C PHE A 122 28.12 -11.08 -12.22
N GLY A 123 26.97 -11.75 -12.31
CA GLY A 123 25.67 -11.11 -12.45
C GLY A 123 25.34 -10.19 -11.28
N ILE A 124 25.51 -10.66 -10.03
CA ILE A 124 25.18 -9.87 -8.84
C ILE A 124 26.16 -8.70 -8.65
N HIS A 125 27.46 -8.88 -8.91
CA HIS A 125 28.42 -7.77 -8.84
C HIS A 125 28.12 -6.71 -9.90
N PHE A 126 27.86 -7.13 -11.14
CA PHE A 126 27.50 -6.19 -12.21
C PHE A 126 26.20 -5.44 -11.88
N TRP A 127 25.19 -6.17 -11.43
CA TRP A 127 23.90 -5.59 -11.10
C TRP A 127 23.99 -4.61 -9.91
N MET A 128 24.69 -4.99 -8.84
CA MET A 128 24.78 -4.19 -7.60
C MET A 128 25.63 -2.92 -7.77
N PHE A 129 26.72 -2.97 -8.53
CA PHE A 129 27.64 -1.82 -8.65
C PHE A 129 27.35 -0.92 -9.86
N PHE A 130 26.69 -1.42 -10.91
CA PHE A 130 26.43 -0.63 -12.12
C PHE A 130 24.94 -0.35 -12.35
N ILE A 131 24.08 -1.37 -12.26
CA ILE A 131 22.65 -1.21 -12.58
C ILE A 131 21.91 -0.51 -11.44
N LEU A 132 22.04 -1.01 -10.20
CA LEU A 132 21.28 -0.46 -9.07
C LEU A 132 21.58 1.03 -8.81
N PRO A 133 22.84 1.49 -8.75
CA PRO A 133 23.13 2.92 -8.54
C PRO A 133 22.67 3.77 -9.73
N GLY A 134 22.72 3.23 -10.96
CA GLY A 134 22.25 3.93 -12.16
C GLY A 134 20.72 4.08 -12.24
N VAL A 135 19.96 3.18 -11.62
CA VAL A 135 18.49 3.25 -11.62
C VAL A 135 17.94 3.97 -10.38
N THR A 136 18.62 3.86 -9.23
CA THR A 136 18.15 4.46 -7.96
C THR A 136 18.73 5.84 -7.68
N ASP A 137 19.70 6.30 -8.47
CA ASP A 137 20.45 7.56 -8.29
C ASP A 137 21.10 7.70 -6.89
N LYS A 138 21.20 6.59 -6.15
CA LYS A 138 21.79 6.50 -4.81
C LYS A 138 23.10 5.74 -4.88
N ARG A 139 24.13 6.25 -4.21
CA ARG A 139 25.41 5.55 -4.14
C ARG A 139 25.26 4.32 -3.24
N PHE A 140 25.94 3.22 -3.59
CA PHE A 140 25.93 1.98 -2.78
C PHE A 140 26.35 2.23 -1.32
N GLN A 141 27.25 3.19 -1.07
CA GLN A 141 27.71 3.55 0.28
C GLN A 141 26.61 4.17 1.17
N GLU A 142 25.61 4.82 0.56
CA GLU A 142 24.50 5.45 1.29
C GLU A 142 23.37 4.45 1.58
N ASN A 143 23.28 3.37 0.80
CA ASN A 143 22.21 2.38 0.92
C ASN A 143 22.60 1.23 1.85
N THR A 144 22.28 1.36 3.14
CA THR A 144 22.56 0.34 4.17
C THR A 144 21.82 -0.98 3.92
N VAL A 145 20.62 -0.94 3.34
CA VAL A 145 19.83 -2.15 3.03
C VAL A 145 20.52 -2.96 1.92
N ALA A 146 20.99 -2.30 0.86
CA ALA A 146 21.74 -2.95 -0.21
C ALA A 146 23.07 -3.53 0.29
N GLN A 147 23.73 -2.88 1.25
CA GLN A 147 24.96 -3.39 1.89
C GLN A 147 24.69 -4.65 2.71
N MET A 148 23.64 -4.66 3.53
CA MET A 148 23.25 -5.83 4.32
C MET A 148 22.89 -7.01 3.42
N TRP A 149 22.10 -6.77 2.35
CA TRP A 149 21.78 -7.80 1.37
C TRP A 149 23.04 -8.34 0.67
N TYR A 150 23.93 -7.46 0.21
CA TYR A 150 25.16 -7.90 -0.46
C TYR A 150 26.07 -8.71 0.48
N PHE A 151 26.16 -8.33 1.76
CA PHE A 151 26.94 -9.06 2.75
C PHE A 151 26.40 -10.49 2.97
N VAL A 152 25.09 -10.65 3.13
CA VAL A 152 24.48 -11.98 3.28
C VAL A 152 24.61 -12.79 1.99
N LYS A 153 24.50 -12.17 0.81
CA LYS A 153 24.76 -12.85 -0.46
C LYS A 153 26.22 -13.29 -0.62
N CYS A 154 27.18 -12.52 -0.11
CA CYS A 154 28.59 -12.95 -0.04
C CYS A 154 28.80 -14.14 0.89
N LEU A 155 28.09 -14.20 2.02
CA LEU A 155 28.08 -15.38 2.89
C LEU A 155 27.53 -16.61 2.14
N TYR A 156 26.43 -16.44 1.40
CA TYR A 156 25.90 -17.48 0.52
C TYR A 156 26.95 -17.95 -0.50
N PHE A 157 27.67 -17.04 -1.16
CA PHE A 157 28.72 -17.41 -2.11
C PHE A 157 29.86 -18.21 -1.44
N GLY A 158 30.24 -17.86 -0.21
CA GLY A 158 31.21 -18.60 0.57
C GLY A 158 30.75 -20.02 0.90
N LEU A 159 29.50 -20.18 1.36
CA LEU A 159 28.89 -21.49 1.65
C LEU A 159 28.74 -22.35 0.39
N SER A 160 28.34 -21.73 -0.72
CA SER A 160 28.22 -22.39 -2.03
C SER A 160 29.58 -22.88 -2.55
N ALA A 161 30.63 -22.06 -2.45
CA ALA A 161 31.98 -22.47 -2.83
C ALA A 161 32.52 -23.59 -1.92
N TYR A 162 32.22 -23.54 -0.62
CA TYR A 162 32.55 -24.60 0.31
C TYR A 162 31.87 -25.93 -0.05
N GLN A 163 30.57 -25.90 -0.40
CA GLN A 163 29.83 -27.08 -0.85
C GLN A 163 30.41 -27.67 -2.15
N ILE A 164 30.77 -26.82 -3.12
CA ILE A 164 31.40 -27.27 -4.39
C ILE A 164 32.72 -27.98 -4.10
N ARG A 165 33.54 -27.44 -3.20
CA ARG A 165 34.84 -28.04 -2.81
C ARG A 165 34.67 -29.39 -2.13
N CYS A 166 33.69 -29.51 -1.23
CA CYS A 166 33.46 -30.70 -0.43
C CYS A 166 32.66 -31.79 -1.17
N GLY A 167 31.92 -31.43 -2.23
CA GLY A 167 31.07 -32.36 -2.98
C GLY A 167 29.74 -32.68 -2.29
N TYR A 168 28.86 -33.41 -2.99
CA TYR A 168 27.51 -33.75 -2.51
C TYR A 168 27.44 -35.16 -1.89
N PRO A 169 26.73 -35.34 -0.76
CA PRO A 169 26.54 -36.66 -0.17
C PRO A 169 25.56 -37.53 -0.99
N THR A 170 25.63 -38.84 -0.80
CA THR A 170 24.76 -39.79 -1.52
C THR A 170 23.30 -39.75 -1.04
N ARG A 171 23.06 -39.40 0.23
CA ARG A 171 21.72 -39.28 0.83
C ARG A 171 21.35 -37.81 1.09
N VAL A 172 20.54 -37.22 0.20
CA VAL A 172 20.11 -35.80 0.23
C VAL A 172 18.61 -35.57 0.40
N LEU A 173 17.80 -36.63 0.26
CA LEU A 173 16.33 -36.54 0.13
C LEU A 173 15.59 -36.32 1.46
N GLY A 174 16.23 -36.51 2.61
CA GLY A 174 15.58 -36.33 3.91
C GLY A 174 15.36 -34.86 4.24
N ASN A 175 14.19 -34.51 4.78
CA ASN A 175 13.97 -33.21 5.37
C ASN A 175 14.93 -33.00 6.56
N PHE A 176 15.55 -31.83 6.66
CA PHE A 176 16.56 -31.56 7.67
C PHE A 176 15.95 -31.48 9.08
N LEU A 177 14.71 -30.98 9.19
CA LEU A 177 14.00 -30.82 10.47
C LEU A 177 13.54 -32.16 11.05
N THR A 178 13.42 -33.20 10.24
CA THR A 178 12.84 -34.48 10.66
C THR A 178 13.88 -35.50 11.13
N LYS A 179 15.14 -35.09 11.29
CA LYS A 179 16.24 -35.96 11.77
C LYS A 179 16.17 -36.27 13.26
N SER A 180 15.56 -35.42 14.08
CA SER A 180 15.38 -35.66 15.52
C SER A 180 13.95 -35.37 15.98
N HIS A 181 13.54 -36.02 17.08
CA HIS A 181 12.16 -36.04 17.57
C HIS A 181 12.04 -35.27 18.91
N ASN A 182 12.46 -34.01 18.91
CA ASN A 182 12.42 -33.12 20.09
C ASN A 182 11.33 -32.04 19.91
N TYR A 183 10.93 -31.37 21.00
CA TYR A 183 10.00 -30.24 20.94
C TYR A 183 10.46 -29.13 20.00
N VAL A 184 11.76 -28.82 19.97
CA VAL A 184 12.32 -27.79 19.07
C VAL A 184 12.02 -28.13 17.61
N ASN A 185 12.27 -29.38 17.19
CA ASN A 185 12.00 -29.80 15.83
C ASN A 185 10.50 -29.85 15.52
N LEU A 186 9.67 -30.24 16.49
CA LEU A 186 8.21 -30.21 16.34
C LEU A 186 7.73 -28.79 16.04
N PHE A 187 8.12 -27.80 16.85
CA PHE A 187 7.70 -26.42 16.67
C PHE A 187 8.32 -25.77 15.43
N LEU A 188 9.58 -26.05 15.10
CA LEU A 188 10.19 -25.57 13.86
C LEU A 188 9.53 -26.20 12.62
N PHE A 189 9.16 -27.47 12.67
CA PHE A 189 8.47 -28.14 11.56
C PHE A 189 7.03 -27.63 11.39
N GLN A 190 6.32 -27.37 12.49
CA GLN A 190 5.02 -26.69 12.42
C GLN A 190 5.15 -25.26 11.87
N GLY A 191 6.13 -24.49 12.35
CA GLY A 191 6.43 -23.16 11.83
C GLY A 191 6.76 -23.18 10.33
N PHE A 192 7.52 -24.18 9.88
CA PHE A 192 7.83 -24.38 8.46
C PHE A 192 6.58 -24.63 7.61
N ARG A 193 5.60 -25.40 8.12
CA ARG A 193 4.32 -25.66 7.42
C ARG A 193 3.37 -24.46 7.44
N LEU A 194 3.52 -23.53 8.38
CA LEU A 194 2.70 -22.31 8.43
C LEU A 194 3.09 -21.28 7.37
N VAL A 195 4.28 -21.38 6.78
CA VAL A 195 4.71 -20.48 5.71
C VAL A 195 3.95 -20.83 4.43
N PRO A 196 3.14 -19.93 3.87
CA PRO A 196 2.32 -20.22 2.71
C PRO A 196 3.18 -20.52 1.47
N PHE A 197 2.71 -21.45 0.63
CA PHE A 197 3.34 -21.90 -0.61
C PHE A 197 4.70 -22.59 -0.47
N LEU A 198 5.36 -22.52 0.69
CA LEU A 198 6.72 -23.01 0.85
C LEU A 198 6.76 -24.55 0.86
N THR A 199 5.82 -25.19 1.56
CA THR A 199 5.69 -26.65 1.59
C THR A 199 5.25 -27.24 0.26
N GLU A 200 4.32 -26.55 -0.42
CA GLU A 200 3.74 -26.95 -1.69
C GLU A 200 4.80 -26.85 -2.79
N LEU A 201 5.49 -25.70 -2.88
CA LEU A 201 6.59 -25.53 -3.82
C LEU A 201 7.70 -26.55 -3.54
N ARG A 202 8.07 -26.79 -2.28
CA ARG A 202 9.05 -27.83 -1.94
C ARG A 202 8.63 -29.19 -2.45
N ALA A 203 7.40 -29.63 -2.19
CA ALA A 203 6.93 -30.97 -2.59
C ALA A 203 6.94 -31.14 -4.12
N VAL A 204 6.48 -30.12 -4.85
CA VAL A 204 6.49 -30.11 -6.33
C VAL A 204 7.92 -30.11 -6.86
N MET A 205 8.80 -29.27 -6.31
CA MET A 205 10.22 -29.20 -6.69
C MET A 205 10.94 -30.53 -6.46
N ASP A 206 10.75 -31.12 -5.28
CA ASP A 206 11.35 -32.42 -4.93
C ASP A 206 10.84 -33.53 -5.88
N TRP A 207 9.57 -33.50 -6.29
CA TRP A 207 9.00 -34.42 -7.29
C TRP A 207 9.59 -34.24 -8.69
N VAL A 208 9.73 -32.99 -9.18
CA VAL A 208 10.23 -32.70 -10.54
C VAL A 208 11.67 -33.17 -10.76
N TRP A 209 12.54 -33.01 -9.75
CA TRP A 209 13.98 -33.25 -9.91
C TRP A 209 14.48 -34.56 -9.29
N THR A 210 13.61 -35.32 -8.65
CA THR A 210 13.91 -36.67 -8.16
C THR A 210 13.42 -37.70 -9.18
N ASP A 211 14.25 -38.69 -9.48
CA ASP A 211 13.85 -39.80 -10.35
C ASP A 211 12.89 -40.73 -9.56
N THR A 212 11.58 -40.55 -9.75
CA THR A 212 10.50 -41.31 -9.11
C THR A 212 9.51 -41.85 -10.12
N SER A 213 8.90 -43.01 -9.83
CA SER A 213 7.82 -43.59 -10.62
C SER A 213 6.43 -43.12 -10.18
N LEU A 214 6.34 -42.32 -9.11
CA LEU A 214 5.07 -41.85 -8.55
C LEU A 214 4.53 -40.65 -9.34
N SER A 215 3.20 -40.63 -9.54
CA SER A 215 2.51 -39.43 -10.01
C SER A 215 2.58 -38.31 -8.95
N LEU A 216 2.41 -37.05 -9.37
CA LEU A 216 2.47 -35.90 -8.46
C LEU A 216 1.46 -36.01 -7.31
N SER A 217 0.22 -36.45 -7.57
CA SER A 217 -0.80 -36.61 -6.52
C SER A 217 -0.41 -37.68 -5.50
N SER A 218 0.18 -38.79 -5.95
CA SER A 218 0.67 -39.85 -5.06
C SER A 218 1.87 -39.38 -4.24
N TRP A 219 2.76 -38.57 -4.84
CA TRP A 219 3.90 -37.98 -4.14
C TRP A 219 3.46 -37.02 -3.03
N ILE A 220 2.53 -36.11 -3.33
CA ILE A 220 1.96 -35.18 -2.33
C ILE A 220 1.29 -35.97 -1.19
N CYS A 221 0.54 -37.03 -1.50
CA CYS A 221 -0.07 -37.89 -0.49
C CYS A 221 0.97 -38.55 0.43
N VAL A 222 2.09 -39.05 -0.12
CA VAL A 222 3.18 -39.63 0.68
C VAL A 222 3.84 -38.58 1.58
N GLU A 223 4.11 -37.38 1.06
CA GLU A 223 4.69 -36.28 1.85
C GLU A 223 3.76 -35.82 2.97
N ASP A 224 2.45 -35.74 2.71
CA ASP A 224 1.48 -35.36 3.72
C ASP A 224 1.36 -36.42 4.84
N ILE A 225 1.27 -37.71 4.47
CA ILE A 225 1.30 -38.82 5.46
C ILE A 225 2.60 -38.78 6.27
N TYR A 226 3.74 -38.54 5.63
CA TYR A 226 5.03 -38.44 6.31
C TYR A 226 5.04 -37.28 7.33
N ALA A 227 4.53 -36.11 6.95
CA ALA A 227 4.44 -34.96 7.84
C ALA A 227 3.55 -35.24 9.07
N HIS A 228 2.40 -35.89 8.87
CA HIS A 228 1.50 -36.28 9.96
C HIS A 228 2.15 -37.29 10.91
N ILE A 229 2.76 -38.35 10.37
CA ILE A 229 3.46 -39.37 11.17
C ILE A 229 4.62 -38.75 11.96
N PHE A 230 5.37 -37.82 11.37
CA PHE A 230 6.47 -37.15 12.06
C PHE A 230 5.99 -36.33 13.26
N ILE A 231 4.91 -35.55 13.11
CA ILE A 231 4.30 -34.78 14.20
C ILE A 231 3.85 -35.72 15.31
N LEU A 232 3.12 -36.79 14.96
CA LEU A 232 2.64 -37.78 15.93
C LEU A 232 3.81 -38.44 16.66
N LYS A 233 4.87 -38.82 15.94
CA LYS A 233 6.08 -39.42 16.51
C LYS A 233 6.77 -38.48 17.50
N CYS A 234 6.84 -37.18 17.20
CA CYS A 234 7.39 -36.18 18.13
C CYS A 234 6.54 -36.05 19.39
N TRP A 235 5.21 -36.02 19.26
CA TRP A 235 4.31 -36.02 20.42
C TRP A 235 4.48 -37.27 21.28
N ARG A 236 4.54 -38.47 20.68
CA ARG A 236 4.78 -39.73 21.39
C ARG A 236 6.12 -39.74 22.13
N GLU A 237 7.21 -39.29 21.50
CA GLU A 237 8.51 -39.17 22.18
C GLU A 237 8.47 -38.16 23.34
N SER A 238 7.70 -37.08 23.18
CA SER A 238 7.53 -36.10 24.24
C SER A 238 6.75 -36.64 25.44
N GLU A 239 5.70 -37.43 25.19
CA GLU A 239 4.94 -38.14 26.22
C GLU A 239 5.80 -39.19 26.94
N LYS A 240 6.67 -39.88 26.19
CA LYS A 240 7.63 -40.84 26.74
C LYS A 240 8.68 -40.16 27.63
N ARG A 241 9.20 -39.00 27.20
CA ARG A 241 10.22 -38.24 27.97
C ARG A 241 9.62 -37.54 29.19
N TYR A 242 8.36 -37.13 29.13
CA TYR A 242 7.65 -36.44 30.23
C TYR A 242 6.33 -37.15 30.58
N PRO A 243 6.39 -38.37 31.13
CA PRO A 243 5.21 -39.18 31.40
C PRO A 243 4.31 -38.49 32.42
N GLN A 244 3.01 -38.51 32.16
CA GLN A 244 1.98 -38.01 33.08
C GLN A 244 1.27 -39.20 33.73
N PRO A 245 1.15 -39.22 35.07
CA PRO A 245 0.38 -40.26 35.75
C PRO A 245 -1.11 -40.22 35.35
N ARG A 246 -1.69 -41.40 35.15
CA ARG A 246 -3.09 -41.54 34.72
C ARG A 246 -4.05 -41.02 35.80
N GLY A 247 -5.13 -40.36 35.38
CA GLY A 247 -6.17 -39.86 36.28
C GLY A 247 -5.81 -38.59 37.08
N GLN A 248 -4.63 -37.98 36.86
CA GLN A 248 -4.27 -36.74 37.55
C GLN A 248 -4.73 -35.49 36.80
N LYS A 249 -5.12 -34.47 37.56
CA LYS A 249 -5.51 -33.15 37.03
C LYS A 249 -4.31 -32.47 36.35
N LYS A 250 -4.53 -31.90 35.16
CA LYS A 250 -3.54 -31.03 34.50
C LYS A 250 -3.26 -29.80 35.36
N LYS A 251 -2.01 -29.33 35.35
CA LYS A 251 -1.58 -28.13 36.10
C LYS A 251 -2.43 -26.93 35.66
N LYS A 252 -2.94 -26.16 36.64
CA LYS A 252 -3.76 -24.96 36.42
C LYS A 252 -3.05 -23.96 35.48
N VAL A 253 -1.74 -23.78 35.64
CA VAL A 253 -0.92 -22.87 34.81
C VAL A 253 -1.03 -23.19 33.32
N VAL A 254 -1.02 -24.46 32.93
CA VAL A 254 -1.14 -24.86 31.51
C VAL A 254 -2.54 -24.57 30.99
N LYS A 255 -3.58 -24.84 31.79
CA LYS A 255 -4.97 -24.58 31.40
C LYS A 255 -5.25 -23.09 31.22
N TYR A 256 -4.91 -22.27 32.22
CA TYR A 256 -5.16 -20.83 32.17
C TYR A 256 -4.19 -20.12 31.20
N GLY A 257 -2.96 -20.60 31.06
CA GLY A 257 -1.99 -20.03 30.11
C GLY A 257 -2.41 -20.28 28.65
N MET A 258 -2.62 -21.54 28.26
CA MET A 258 -2.99 -21.87 26.88
C MET A 258 -4.41 -21.38 26.56
N GLY A 259 -5.38 -21.61 27.45
CA GLY A 259 -6.76 -21.14 27.25
C GLY A 259 -6.87 -19.62 27.27
N GLY A 260 -6.16 -18.95 28.20
CA GLY A 260 -6.13 -17.49 28.27
C GLY A 260 -5.49 -16.86 27.03
N MET A 261 -4.39 -17.42 26.52
CA MET A 261 -3.77 -16.96 25.28
C MET A 261 -4.75 -17.03 24.09
N ILE A 262 -5.49 -18.14 23.93
CA ILE A 262 -6.48 -18.30 22.86
C ILE A 262 -7.60 -17.26 23.00
N ILE A 263 -8.10 -17.02 24.22
CA ILE A 263 -9.16 -16.03 24.47
C ILE A 263 -8.69 -14.62 24.12
N VAL A 264 -7.49 -14.23 24.57
CA VAL A 264 -6.90 -12.91 24.26
C VAL A 264 -6.72 -12.74 22.77
N LEU A 265 -6.21 -13.76 22.07
CA LEU A 265 -6.00 -13.74 20.63
C LEU A 265 -7.33 -13.55 19.87
N LEU A 266 -8.39 -14.23 20.29
CA LEU A 266 -9.72 -14.07 19.69
C LEU A 266 -10.29 -12.66 19.92
N ILE A 267 -10.14 -12.12 21.13
CA ILE A 267 -10.53 -10.73 21.44
C ILE A 267 -9.75 -9.75 20.56
N CYS A 268 -8.43 -9.93 20.42
CA CYS A 268 -7.61 -9.09 19.55
C CYS A 268 -8.10 -9.13 18.10
N ILE A 269 -8.40 -10.30 17.55
CA ILE A 269 -8.91 -10.43 16.17
C ILE A 269 -10.20 -9.62 15.95
N VAL A 270 -11.11 -9.63 16.93
CA VAL A 270 -12.40 -8.92 16.82
C VAL A 270 -12.24 -7.41 17.08
N TRP A 271 -11.49 -7.02 18.12
CA TRP A 271 -11.46 -5.63 18.60
C TRP A 271 -10.34 -4.79 18.03
N PHE A 272 -9.18 -5.38 17.69
CA PHE A 272 -8.04 -4.62 17.16
C PHE A 272 -8.37 -3.86 15.88
N PRO A 273 -9.07 -4.44 14.87
CA PRO A 273 -9.45 -3.71 13.68
C PRO A 273 -10.36 -2.50 13.99
N LEU A 274 -11.31 -2.65 14.93
CA LEU A 274 -12.19 -1.54 15.33
C LEU A 274 -11.41 -0.39 15.97
N LEU A 275 -10.48 -0.71 16.88
CA LEU A 275 -9.62 0.28 17.52
C LEU A 275 -8.71 0.96 16.49
N PHE A 276 -8.07 0.19 15.62
CA PHE A 276 -7.22 0.73 14.56
C PHE A 276 -7.98 1.69 13.64
N MET A 277 -9.20 1.34 13.22
CA MET A 277 -10.00 2.20 12.35
C MET A 277 -10.48 3.48 13.04
N SER A 278 -10.73 3.45 14.35
CA SER A 278 -11.06 4.67 15.10
C SER A 278 -9.88 5.67 15.16
N LEU A 279 -8.66 5.15 15.24
CA LEU A 279 -7.44 5.97 15.25
C LEU A 279 -7.16 6.58 13.87
N VAL A 280 -7.31 5.80 12.80
CA VAL A 280 -6.99 6.24 11.42
C VAL A 280 -7.92 7.36 10.94
N LYS A 281 -9.22 7.35 11.30
CA LYS A 281 -10.16 8.41 10.91
C LYS A 281 -9.93 9.74 11.63
N SER A 282 -9.30 9.73 12.81
CA SER A 282 -9.13 10.92 13.63
C SER A 282 -8.00 11.86 13.18
N VAL A 283 -7.13 11.45 12.22
CA VAL A 283 -5.84 12.13 11.99
C VAL A 283 -5.67 12.83 10.62
N ALA A 284 -6.56 12.68 9.63
CA ALA A 284 -6.23 13.23 8.30
C ALA A 284 -7.43 13.77 7.52
N GLY A 285 -7.92 14.94 7.93
CA GLY A 285 -8.57 15.85 7.00
C GLY A 285 -7.54 16.87 6.52
N ALA A 286 -7.22 16.89 5.23
CA ALA A 286 -6.40 17.96 4.67
C ALA A 286 -7.26 19.21 4.47
N VAL A 287 -6.72 20.39 4.80
CA VAL A 287 -7.37 21.68 4.53
C VAL A 287 -7.51 21.82 3.01
N ASN A 288 -8.70 22.20 2.53
CA ASN A 288 -9.00 22.33 1.11
C ASN A 288 -9.45 23.76 0.79
N PRO A 289 -8.54 24.74 0.79
CA PRO A 289 -8.91 26.14 0.57
C PRO A 289 -9.48 26.35 -0.84
N PRO A 290 -10.47 27.25 -1.04
CA PRO A 290 -10.89 27.66 -2.36
C PRO A 290 -9.74 28.30 -3.14
N LEU A 291 -9.67 27.99 -4.43
CA LEU A 291 -8.73 28.55 -5.39
C LEU A 291 -9.30 29.78 -6.10
N ASP A 292 -10.61 29.74 -6.34
CA ASP A 292 -11.37 30.81 -6.94
C ASP A 292 -12.77 30.86 -6.31
N VAL A 293 -13.23 32.07 -6.06
CA VAL A 293 -14.58 32.36 -5.57
C VAL A 293 -15.16 33.40 -6.51
N SER A 294 -16.17 33.02 -7.29
CA SER A 294 -16.84 33.93 -8.20
C SER A 294 -18.29 34.15 -7.81
N PHE A 295 -18.76 35.35 -8.11
CA PHE A 295 -20.10 35.83 -7.80
C PHE A 295 -20.66 36.56 -9.01
N GLU A 296 -21.91 36.27 -9.33
CA GLU A 296 -22.57 36.72 -10.54
C GLU A 296 -24.02 37.12 -10.25
N ILE A 297 -24.45 38.26 -10.78
CA ILE A 297 -25.84 38.74 -10.70
C ILE A 297 -26.39 38.85 -12.11
N THR A 298 -27.53 38.21 -12.34
CA THR A 298 -28.27 38.24 -13.62
C THR A 298 -29.69 38.74 -13.40
N LEU A 299 -30.18 39.53 -14.36
CA LEU A 299 -31.52 40.09 -14.36
C LEU A 299 -32.34 39.33 -15.41
N ALA A 300 -33.40 38.62 -15.03
CA ALA A 300 -34.33 37.90 -15.91
C ALA A 300 -33.71 37.06 -17.04
N GLY A 301 -32.52 36.49 -16.81
CA GLY A 301 -31.80 35.68 -17.81
C GLY A 301 -31.15 36.48 -18.95
N PHE A 302 -31.10 37.82 -18.84
CA PHE A 302 -30.27 38.67 -19.69
C PHE A 302 -28.79 38.54 -19.33
N GLN A 303 -27.94 39.22 -20.11
CA GLN A 303 -26.51 39.27 -19.85
C GLN A 303 -26.24 39.69 -18.39
N PRO A 304 -25.33 39.00 -17.68
CA PRO A 304 -25.00 39.32 -16.29
C PRO A 304 -24.61 40.78 -16.12
N ILE A 305 -25.18 41.42 -15.11
CA ILE A 305 -24.90 42.82 -14.80
C ILE A 305 -23.61 42.95 -14.00
N PHE A 306 -23.30 41.96 -13.18
CA PHE A 306 -22.10 41.92 -12.35
C PHE A 306 -21.46 40.55 -12.42
N THR A 307 -20.17 40.51 -12.75
CA THR A 307 -19.35 39.31 -12.62
C THR A 307 -18.06 39.69 -11.88
N MET A 308 -17.76 38.97 -10.82
CA MET A 308 -16.53 39.19 -10.04
C MET A 308 -15.97 37.84 -9.61
N SER A 309 -14.65 37.71 -9.68
CA SER A 309 -13.91 36.56 -9.16
C SER A 309 -12.78 37.02 -8.26
N ALA A 310 -12.64 36.38 -7.11
CA ALA A 310 -11.60 36.62 -6.13
C ALA A 310 -10.59 35.46 -6.20
N GLN A 311 -9.35 35.78 -6.59
CA GLN A 311 -8.27 34.81 -6.73
C GLN A 311 -7.05 35.21 -5.88
N GLN A 312 -6.29 34.21 -5.43
CA GLN A 312 -4.99 34.36 -4.76
C GLN A 312 -4.98 35.40 -3.63
N LYS A 313 -4.50 36.62 -3.89
CA LYS A 313 -4.34 37.70 -2.88
C LYS A 313 -5.65 38.28 -2.37
N GLN A 314 -6.75 38.07 -3.11
CA GLN A 314 -8.10 38.45 -2.67
C GLN A 314 -8.70 37.41 -1.70
N LEU A 315 -8.10 36.22 -1.63
CA LEU A 315 -8.48 35.18 -0.68
C LEU A 315 -7.56 35.32 0.55
N GLN A 316 -8.13 35.76 1.66
CA GLN A 316 -7.40 35.99 2.91
C GLN A 316 -7.66 34.82 3.87
N ILE A 317 -6.57 34.23 4.35
CA ILE A 317 -6.62 33.20 5.39
C ILE A 317 -6.81 33.90 6.73
N VAL A 318 -7.79 33.45 7.50
CA VAL A 318 -8.10 34.04 8.81
C VAL A 318 -7.06 33.63 9.84
N THR A 319 -6.58 34.60 10.61
CA THR A 319 -5.66 34.31 11.72
C THR A 319 -6.41 33.77 12.95
N ALA A 320 -5.70 33.05 13.83
CA ALA A 320 -6.32 32.45 15.01
C ALA A 320 -6.99 33.48 15.95
N ASP A 321 -6.49 34.71 16.00
CA ASP A 321 -7.05 35.77 16.86
C ASP A 321 -8.29 36.44 16.22
N GLU A 322 -8.30 36.60 14.90
CA GLU A 322 -9.50 37.03 14.17
C GLU A 322 -10.62 36.00 14.29
N TYR A 323 -10.29 34.70 14.21
CA TYR A 323 -11.27 33.63 14.37
C TYR A 323 -11.90 33.61 15.78
N LYS A 324 -11.10 33.85 16.82
CA LYS A 324 -11.62 34.02 18.20
C LYS A 324 -12.53 35.24 18.32
N THR A 325 -12.22 36.32 17.63
CA THR A 325 -13.06 37.52 17.59
C THR A 325 -14.40 37.22 16.93
N LEU A 326 -14.39 36.45 15.83
CA LEU A 326 -15.61 35.97 15.17
C LEU A 326 -16.46 35.12 16.13
N LEU A 327 -15.85 34.16 16.85
CA LEU A 327 -16.54 33.34 17.86
C LEU A 327 -17.21 34.19 18.94
N SER A 328 -16.53 35.25 19.42
CA SER A 328 -17.09 36.13 20.46
C SER A 328 -18.27 37.00 19.99
N ASN A 329 -18.51 37.12 18.69
CA ASN A 329 -19.64 37.88 18.15
C ASN A 329 -20.96 37.09 18.17
N TYR A 330 -20.93 35.78 18.44
CA TYR A 330 -22.09 34.90 18.43
C TYR A 330 -22.33 34.27 19.81
N ASP A 331 -23.49 34.55 20.41
CA ASP A 331 -23.91 34.01 21.72
C ASP A 331 -24.83 32.77 21.61
N SER A 332 -25.20 32.35 20.39
CA SER A 332 -26.10 31.21 20.18
C SER A 332 -25.35 29.88 20.29
N ASP A 333 -25.81 28.98 21.15
CA ASP A 333 -25.22 27.65 21.38
C ASP A 333 -25.07 26.84 20.07
N ASP A 334 -26.08 26.89 19.19
CA ASP A 334 -26.07 26.15 17.91
C ASP A 334 -25.02 26.71 16.93
N ALA A 335 -24.80 28.02 16.93
CA ALA A 335 -23.81 28.68 16.06
C ALA A 335 -22.39 28.42 16.56
N LEU A 336 -22.18 28.47 17.88
CA LEU A 336 -20.90 28.15 18.51
C LEU A 336 -20.51 26.69 18.26
N GLN A 337 -21.43 25.74 18.45
CA GLN A 337 -21.17 24.32 18.18
C GLN A 337 -20.80 24.06 16.72
N TRP A 338 -21.42 24.79 15.77
CA TRP A 338 -21.08 24.69 14.35
C TRP A 338 -19.71 25.29 14.04
N LEU A 339 -19.39 26.46 14.59
CA LEU A 339 -18.10 27.11 14.40
C LEU A 339 -16.95 26.31 15.03
N GLU A 340 -17.13 25.72 16.23
CA GLU A 340 -16.13 24.86 16.88
C GLU A 340 -15.71 23.63 16.04
N GLY A 341 -16.53 23.23 15.05
CA GLY A 341 -16.19 22.18 14.09
C GLY A 341 -15.10 22.56 13.09
N TYR A 342 -14.76 23.85 12.97
CA TYR A 342 -13.77 24.38 12.04
C TYR A 342 -12.56 24.98 12.76
N LEU A 343 -11.41 24.93 12.11
CA LEU A 343 -10.23 25.67 12.54
C LEU A 343 -10.14 27.00 11.80
N ALA A 344 -9.32 27.93 12.30
CA ALA A 344 -9.07 29.22 11.64
C ALA A 344 -8.55 29.05 10.20
N GLU A 345 -7.78 27.99 9.94
CA GLU A 345 -7.26 27.63 8.62
C GLU A 345 -8.33 27.16 7.63
N ASP A 346 -9.48 26.70 8.13
CA ASP A 346 -10.60 26.21 7.31
C ASP A 346 -11.53 27.36 6.85
N LEU A 347 -11.39 28.55 7.44
CA LEU A 347 -12.14 29.76 7.10
C LEU A 347 -11.31 30.68 6.21
N ILE A 348 -11.85 31.01 5.05
CA ILE A 348 -11.23 31.95 4.10
C ILE A 348 -12.21 33.07 3.77
N ILE A 349 -11.69 34.29 3.76
CA ILE A 349 -12.43 35.49 3.38
C ILE A 349 -12.09 35.81 1.93
N ALA A 350 -13.10 35.85 1.06
CA ALA A 350 -12.96 36.28 -0.31
C ALA A 350 -13.37 37.76 -0.45
N ASP A 351 -12.38 38.60 -0.78
CA ASP A 351 -12.54 40.04 -1.02
C ASP A 351 -12.88 40.27 -2.51
N LEU A 352 -14.18 40.36 -2.80
CA LEU A 352 -14.74 40.61 -4.12
C LEU A 352 -14.84 42.13 -4.32
N LYS A 353 -14.14 42.67 -5.32
CA LYS A 353 -14.17 44.11 -5.59
C LYS A 353 -15.56 44.57 -6.05
N GLY A 354 -15.92 45.81 -5.74
CA GLY A 354 -17.25 46.34 -6.09
C GLY A 354 -17.49 46.58 -7.58
N ASN A 355 -16.44 46.81 -8.38
CA ASN A 355 -16.59 47.05 -9.82
C ASN A 355 -16.60 45.73 -10.58
N SER A 356 -17.58 45.50 -11.47
CA SER A 356 -17.62 44.31 -12.32
C SER A 356 -16.32 44.11 -13.13
N ASN A 357 -15.84 42.86 -13.24
CA ASN A 357 -14.68 42.51 -14.07
C ASN A 357 -14.99 42.63 -15.58
N SER A 358 -16.26 42.58 -15.96
CA SER A 358 -16.73 42.68 -17.34
C SER A 358 -17.55 43.94 -17.57
N LEU A 359 -17.34 44.59 -18.73
CA LEU A 359 -18.24 45.62 -19.24
C LEU A 359 -19.63 45.03 -19.54
N TRP A 360 -20.67 45.84 -19.36
CA TRP A 360 -22.04 45.43 -19.63
C TRP A 360 -22.40 45.66 -21.10
N THR A 361 -22.20 44.63 -21.93
CA THR A 361 -22.37 44.72 -23.39
C THR A 361 -23.75 44.26 -23.88
N ILE A 362 -24.81 44.65 -23.17
CA ILE A 362 -26.18 44.28 -23.55
C ILE A 362 -26.55 44.83 -24.92
N SER A 363 -27.26 44.05 -25.74
CA SER A 363 -27.71 44.53 -27.05
C SER A 363 -28.75 45.65 -26.90
N PRO A 364 -28.77 46.69 -27.77
CA PRO A 364 -29.77 47.75 -27.70
C PRO A 364 -31.23 47.27 -27.62
N PRO A 365 -31.69 46.25 -28.39
CA PRO A 365 -33.06 45.74 -28.26
C PRO A 365 -33.29 44.97 -26.95
N SER A 366 -32.30 44.26 -26.43
CA SER A 366 -32.40 43.62 -25.11
C SER A 366 -32.47 44.66 -24.00
N ARG A 367 -31.77 45.78 -24.15
CA ARG A 367 -31.79 46.90 -23.19
C ARG A 367 -33.15 47.59 -23.18
N SER A 368 -33.76 47.86 -24.33
CA SER A 368 -35.12 48.40 -24.38
C SER A 368 -36.13 47.44 -23.75
N ASN A 369 -36.03 46.14 -24.06
CA ASN A 369 -36.89 45.12 -23.47
C ASN A 369 -36.73 45.04 -21.94
N LEU A 370 -35.50 45.10 -21.43
CA LEU A 370 -35.23 45.15 -19.99
C LEU A 370 -35.88 46.39 -19.34
N ILE A 371 -35.77 47.56 -19.97
CA ILE A 371 -36.40 48.80 -19.47
C ILE A 371 -37.93 48.68 -19.48
N ASP A 372 -38.50 48.11 -20.54
CA ASP A 372 -39.95 47.89 -20.66
C ASP A 372 -40.44 46.91 -19.57
N MET A 373 -39.70 45.83 -19.32
CA MET A 373 -39.98 44.87 -18.23
C MET A 373 -39.88 45.53 -16.84
N LEU A 374 -38.87 46.38 -16.61
CA LEU A 374 -38.73 47.12 -15.35
C LEU A 374 -39.80 48.20 -15.15
N GLY A 375 -40.40 48.70 -16.25
CA GLY A 375 -41.49 49.68 -16.22
C GLY A 375 -42.87 49.09 -15.94
N THR A 376 -42.99 47.75 -15.90
CA THR A 376 -44.23 47.03 -15.62
C THR A 376 -44.34 46.72 -14.11
N GLU A 377 -45.53 46.68 -13.52
CA GLU A 377 -45.73 46.32 -12.09
C GLU A 377 -45.61 44.80 -11.80
N GLU A 378 -45.04 44.03 -12.73
CA GLU A 378 -44.83 42.58 -12.57
C GLU A 378 -43.57 42.28 -11.74
N GLU A 379 -43.57 41.14 -11.03
CA GLU A 379 -42.40 40.69 -10.27
C GLU A 379 -41.22 40.40 -11.20
N PHE A 380 -40.07 41.01 -10.93
CA PHE A 380 -38.89 40.88 -11.77
C PHE A 380 -37.92 39.83 -11.17
N PRO A 381 -37.57 38.75 -11.91
CA PRO A 381 -36.66 37.73 -11.40
C PRO A 381 -35.21 38.19 -11.44
N ILE A 382 -34.55 38.20 -10.28
CA ILE A 382 -33.12 38.42 -10.10
C ILE A 382 -32.49 37.09 -9.69
N THR A 383 -31.50 36.64 -10.45
CA THR A 383 -30.79 35.39 -10.15
C THR A 383 -29.36 35.70 -9.79
N VAL A 384 -28.95 35.23 -8.62
CA VAL A 384 -27.59 35.33 -8.10
C VAL A 384 -26.96 33.95 -8.05
N SER A 385 -25.78 33.84 -8.63
CA SER A 385 -24.98 32.63 -8.64
C SER A 385 -23.65 32.90 -7.96
N TRP A 386 -23.19 31.93 -7.19
CA TRP A 386 -21.83 31.90 -6.68
C TRP A 386 -21.19 30.56 -6.97
N PHE A 387 -19.88 30.59 -7.10
CA PHE A 387 -19.11 29.45 -7.51
C PHE A 387 -17.79 29.40 -6.74
N VAL A 388 -17.49 28.23 -6.21
CA VAL A 388 -16.30 27.98 -5.41
C VAL A 388 -15.53 26.84 -6.05
N GLN A 389 -14.34 27.15 -6.56
CA GLN A 389 -13.45 26.17 -7.17
C GLN A 389 -12.44 25.66 -6.13
N ARG A 390 -12.33 24.33 -6.00
CA ARG A 390 -11.35 23.65 -5.13
C ARG A 390 -10.57 22.61 -5.92
N TYR A 391 -9.46 22.13 -5.36
CA TYR A 391 -8.57 21.15 -6.02
C TYR A 391 -9.27 19.87 -6.50
N THR A 392 -10.33 19.43 -5.81
CA THR A 392 -11.00 18.15 -6.07
C THR A 392 -12.49 18.27 -6.40
N SER A 393 -13.07 19.46 -6.37
CA SER A 393 -14.51 19.65 -6.56
C SER A 393 -14.86 21.05 -7.04
N LEU A 394 -15.87 21.13 -7.90
CA LEU A 394 -16.58 22.33 -8.28
C LEU A 394 -17.87 22.42 -7.47
N THR A 395 -18.16 23.54 -6.81
CA THR A 395 -19.47 23.75 -6.18
C THR A 395 -20.12 24.98 -6.81
N LEU A 396 -21.25 24.77 -7.45
CA LEU A 396 -22.07 25.81 -8.08
C LEU A 396 -23.42 25.85 -7.36
N SER A 397 -23.85 27.06 -7.01
CA SER A 397 -25.12 27.30 -6.35
C SER A 397 -25.81 28.47 -6.99
N ILE A 398 -27.12 28.35 -7.15
CA ILE A 398 -27.94 29.38 -7.80
C ILE A 398 -29.07 29.70 -6.84
N HIS A 399 -29.19 30.98 -6.48
CA HIS A 399 -30.29 31.51 -5.70
C HIS A 399 -31.07 32.51 -6.55
N GLN A 400 -32.36 32.26 -6.75
CA GLN A 400 -33.22 33.12 -7.55
C GLN A 400 -34.29 33.74 -6.66
N VAL A 401 -34.41 35.07 -6.72
CA VAL A 401 -35.38 35.85 -5.97
C VAL A 401 -36.19 36.70 -6.94
N CYS A 402 -37.51 36.69 -6.79
CA CYS A 402 -38.41 37.58 -7.53
C CYS A 402 -38.77 38.75 -6.63
N MET A 403 -38.45 39.98 -7.06
CA MET A 403 -38.75 41.19 -6.29
C MET A 403 -38.91 42.41 -7.20
N TYR A 404 -39.45 43.50 -6.66
CA TYR A 404 -39.43 44.79 -7.34
C TYR A 404 -38.01 45.36 -7.32
N VAL A 405 -37.48 45.74 -8.49
CA VAL A 405 -36.13 46.28 -8.58
C VAL A 405 -36.09 47.69 -7.99
N THR A 406 -35.43 47.84 -6.84
CA THR A 406 -35.09 49.15 -6.26
C THR A 406 -33.56 49.31 -6.20
N MET A 407 -33.05 50.52 -5.93
CA MET A 407 -31.59 50.74 -5.85
C MET A 407 -30.88 49.90 -4.76
N VAL A 408 -31.64 49.40 -3.77
CA VAL A 408 -31.16 48.50 -2.73
C VAL A 408 -31.90 47.17 -2.88
N LEU A 409 -31.16 46.10 -3.12
CA LEU A 409 -31.74 44.77 -3.17
C LEU A 409 -31.59 44.13 -1.79
N GLU A 410 -32.74 43.80 -1.19
CA GLU A 410 -32.81 43.23 0.16
C GLU A 410 -32.58 41.71 0.13
N ASP A 411 -31.83 41.20 1.10
CA ASP A 411 -31.66 39.76 1.38
C ASP A 411 -31.15 38.92 0.18
N ILE A 412 -30.17 39.42 -0.58
CA ILE A 412 -29.63 38.72 -1.77
C ILE A 412 -28.26 38.08 -1.53
N PHE A 413 -27.34 38.78 -0.87
CA PHE A 413 -25.93 38.38 -0.83
C PHE A 413 -25.64 37.49 0.39
N PRO A 414 -25.20 36.23 0.22
CA PRO A 414 -24.89 35.37 1.35
C PRO A 414 -23.59 35.80 2.02
N CYS A 415 -23.60 36.01 3.34
CA CYS A 415 -22.39 36.37 4.08
C CYS A 415 -21.51 35.13 4.35
N PHE A 416 -22.14 34.01 4.72
CA PHE A 416 -21.44 32.76 5.05
C PHE A 416 -21.84 31.63 4.11
N ILE A 417 -20.83 30.96 3.57
CA ILE A 417 -21.00 29.78 2.71
C ILE A 417 -20.21 28.63 3.30
N ARG A 418 -20.88 27.48 3.41
CA ARG A 418 -20.20 26.20 3.65
C ARG A 418 -19.91 25.53 2.31
N ALA A 419 -18.68 25.09 2.12
CA ALA A 419 -18.28 24.28 0.98
C ALA A 419 -17.99 22.85 1.45
N PRO A 420 -19.00 21.95 1.43
CA PRO A 420 -18.89 20.87 0.44
C PRO A 420 -20.24 20.38 -0.12
N SER A 421 -20.28 20.04 -1.41
CA SER A 421 -21.32 19.26 -2.13
C SER A 421 -22.78 19.75 -2.06
N ASP A 422 -23.29 20.11 -0.88
CA ASP A 422 -24.53 20.83 -0.62
C ASP A 422 -24.16 22.24 -0.14
N SER A 423 -24.29 23.20 -1.03
CA SER A 423 -23.95 24.60 -0.78
C SER A 423 -25.05 25.31 0.01
N ASP A 424 -25.09 25.08 1.31
CA ASP A 424 -25.97 25.83 2.20
C ASP A 424 -25.36 27.23 2.44
N ALA A 425 -25.94 28.23 1.81
CA ALA A 425 -25.68 29.63 2.10
C ALA A 425 -26.56 30.07 3.29
N LYS A 426 -25.97 30.76 4.27
CA LYS A 426 -26.69 31.25 5.46
C LYS A 426 -26.40 32.73 5.70
N SER A 427 -27.42 33.42 6.20
CA SER A 427 -27.43 34.88 6.45
C SER A 427 -27.25 35.68 5.17
N MET A 428 -28.34 36.24 4.67
CA MET A 428 -28.35 37.09 3.49
C MET A 428 -28.26 38.57 3.88
N LEU A 429 -27.66 39.37 3.00
CA LEU A 429 -27.32 40.78 3.19
C LEU A 429 -27.83 41.60 2.01
N ASP A 430 -28.13 42.86 2.30
CA ASP A 430 -28.63 43.81 1.31
C ASP A 430 -27.47 44.44 0.52
N ILE A 431 -27.66 44.58 -0.78
CA ILE A 431 -26.66 45.13 -1.71
C ILE A 431 -27.19 46.37 -2.43
N THR A 432 -26.30 47.32 -2.71
CA THR A 432 -26.62 48.51 -3.51
C THR A 432 -26.06 48.38 -4.92
N LEU A 433 -26.88 48.65 -5.93
CA LEU A 433 -26.47 48.64 -7.33
C LEU A 433 -26.32 50.06 -7.88
N THR A 434 -25.21 50.34 -8.54
CA THR A 434 -24.97 51.61 -9.24
C THR A 434 -24.42 51.35 -10.64
N LEU A 435 -25.00 52.02 -11.63
CA LEU A 435 -24.54 51.96 -13.02
C LEU A 435 -23.57 53.13 -13.25
N GLU A 436 -22.33 52.82 -13.63
CA GLU A 436 -21.34 53.81 -14.02
C GLU A 436 -21.20 53.81 -15.54
N ARG A 437 -21.00 55.01 -16.09
CA ARG A 437 -20.88 55.25 -17.53
C ARG A 437 -19.72 56.18 -17.78
N ASP A 438 -18.79 55.74 -18.62
CA ASP A 438 -17.70 56.58 -19.12
C ASP A 438 -18.06 57.11 -20.52
N SER A 439 -17.87 58.42 -20.71
CA SER A 439 -18.18 59.15 -21.94
C SER A 439 -16.96 59.75 -22.64
N ASP A 440 -15.74 59.46 -22.17
CA ASP A 440 -14.53 60.15 -22.64
C ASP A 440 -13.92 59.55 -23.94
N VAL A 441 -14.43 58.43 -24.45
CA VAL A 441 -13.95 57.79 -25.69
C VAL A 441 -14.92 58.01 -26.85
N LYS A 442 -14.41 58.61 -27.94
CA LYS A 442 -15.15 58.86 -29.19
C LYS A 442 -15.92 57.61 -29.65
N ASP A 443 -17.24 57.76 -29.76
CA ASP A 443 -18.24 56.83 -30.35
C ASP A 443 -18.54 55.49 -29.64
N GLN A 444 -18.01 55.23 -28.43
CA GLN A 444 -18.42 54.05 -27.64
C GLN A 444 -18.73 54.39 -26.18
N VAL A 445 -20.00 54.32 -25.81
CA VAL A 445 -20.44 54.41 -24.41
C VAL A 445 -20.08 53.10 -23.71
N GLN A 446 -19.17 53.16 -22.73
CA GLN A 446 -18.82 52.00 -21.90
C GLN A 446 -19.59 52.09 -20.58
N GLU A 447 -20.35 51.04 -20.27
CA GLU A 447 -21.16 50.93 -19.05
C GLU A 447 -20.70 49.72 -18.24
N TRP A 448 -20.61 49.87 -16.92
CA TRP A 448 -20.41 48.76 -15.99
C TRP A 448 -21.18 48.99 -14.70
N TRP A 449 -21.47 47.90 -14.00
CA TRP A 449 -22.15 47.95 -12.71
C TRP A 449 -21.17 47.88 -11.56
N ILE A 450 -21.47 48.66 -10.52
CA ILE A 450 -20.80 48.63 -9.23
C ILE A 450 -21.79 48.12 -8.18
N VAL A 451 -21.34 47.12 -7.42
CA VAL A 451 -22.09 46.49 -6.33
C VAL A 451 -21.35 46.72 -5.02
N ASN A 452 -22.05 47.22 -4.01
CA ASN A 452 -21.51 47.39 -2.66
C ASN A 452 -22.46 46.78 -1.62
N GLN A 453 -21.88 46.21 -0.55
CA GLN A 453 -22.64 45.76 0.62
C GLN A 453 -23.10 46.95 1.48
N THR A 454 -24.32 46.89 2.01
CA THR A 454 -24.88 47.92 2.91
C THR A 454 -24.31 47.86 4.33
N LYS A 455 -23.98 46.66 4.82
CA LYS A 455 -23.40 46.39 6.14
C LYS A 455 -22.02 45.75 5.96
N GLN A 456 -21.09 46.08 6.85
CA GLN A 456 -19.77 45.47 6.86
C GLN A 456 -19.81 44.03 7.39
N GLY A 457 -18.83 43.23 6.99
CA GLY A 457 -18.62 41.89 7.52
C GLY A 457 -18.33 41.89 9.04
N PRO A 458 -18.49 40.72 9.69
CA PRO A 458 -18.30 40.54 11.13
C PRO A 458 -16.87 40.81 11.61
N LEU A 459 -15.86 40.68 10.73
CA LEU A 459 -14.47 40.99 11.04
C LEU A 459 -14.15 42.43 10.63
N LYS A 460 -13.90 43.28 11.64
CA LYS A 460 -13.56 44.69 11.43
C LYS A 460 -12.14 44.84 10.89
N ASN A 461 -11.98 44.79 9.58
CA ASN A 461 -10.72 45.22 8.97
C ASN A 461 -10.74 46.75 8.79
N LYS A 462 -9.62 47.39 9.13
CA LYS A 462 -9.45 48.84 9.10
C LYS A 462 -9.37 49.33 7.65
N GLU A 463 -10.54 49.64 7.08
CA GLU A 463 -10.83 50.64 6.02
C GLU A 463 -12.15 50.25 5.34
N ILE A 464 -12.99 51.24 5.00
CA ILE A 464 -14.21 51.01 4.22
C ILE A 464 -13.77 50.64 2.81
N LYS A 465 -13.67 49.35 2.53
CA LYS A 465 -13.43 48.84 1.17
C LYS A 465 -14.76 48.81 0.41
N THR A 466 -14.75 49.36 -0.80
CA THR A 466 -15.85 49.21 -1.77
C THR A 466 -15.82 47.78 -2.31
N GLY A 467 -16.93 47.05 -2.18
CA GLY A 467 -17.03 45.66 -2.61
C GLY A 467 -17.90 44.78 -1.72
N LEU A 468 -17.67 43.48 -1.84
CA LEU A 468 -18.40 42.40 -1.19
C LEU A 468 -17.39 41.49 -0.46
N GLU A 469 -17.68 41.10 0.78
CA GLU A 469 -16.85 40.18 1.56
C GLU A 469 -17.59 38.87 1.79
N LEU A 470 -17.03 37.77 1.31
CA LEU A 470 -17.64 36.44 1.42
C LEU A 470 -16.82 35.53 2.35
N TYR A 471 -17.47 34.94 3.35
CA TYR A 471 -16.84 34.05 4.31
C TYR A 471 -17.10 32.60 3.91
N VAL A 472 -16.05 31.90 3.48
CA VAL A 472 -16.13 30.53 2.99
C VAL A 472 -15.52 29.58 4.01
N PHE A 473 -16.37 28.73 4.60
CA PHE A 473 -15.96 27.60 5.43
C PHE A 473 -15.73 26.39 4.53
N SER A 474 -14.48 25.94 4.42
CA SER A 474 -14.16 24.79 3.59
C SER A 474 -14.04 23.52 4.43
N ASP A 475 -14.87 22.52 4.11
CA ASP A 475 -14.77 21.23 4.77
C ASP A 475 -13.49 20.51 4.36
N LYS A 476 -12.83 19.90 5.35
CA LYS A 476 -11.63 19.08 5.13
C LYS A 476 -11.97 17.88 4.28
N VAL A 477 -11.06 17.54 3.37
CA VAL A 477 -11.22 16.39 2.49
C VAL A 477 -10.28 15.29 2.94
N SER A 478 -10.77 14.05 2.96
CA SER A 478 -9.93 12.88 3.17
C SER A 478 -8.95 12.77 1.99
N PRO A 479 -7.67 12.42 2.23
CA PRO A 479 -6.76 12.09 1.14
C PRO A 479 -7.41 11.11 0.15
N PRO A 480 -7.23 11.28 -1.17
CA PRO A 480 -7.90 10.44 -2.17
C PRO A 480 -7.59 8.95 -1.99
N SER A 481 -6.43 8.59 -1.43
CA SER A 481 -6.05 7.22 -1.05
C SER A 481 -6.97 6.57 0.01
N LEU A 482 -7.64 7.37 0.84
CA LEU A 482 -8.58 6.91 1.86
C LEU A 482 -10.06 7.13 1.46
N GLY A 483 -10.30 7.75 0.29
CA GLY A 483 -11.66 8.02 -0.22
C GLY A 483 -12.49 6.76 -0.46
N PHE A 484 -11.86 5.66 -0.86
CA PHE A 484 -12.52 4.35 -1.03
C PHE A 484 -13.10 3.80 0.28
N LEU A 485 -12.51 4.17 1.42
CA LEU A 485 -12.92 3.72 2.74
C LEU A 485 -14.07 4.57 3.32
N ALA A 486 -14.17 5.86 2.97
CA ALA A 486 -15.04 6.81 3.66
C ALA A 486 -16.57 6.62 3.47
N GLY A 487 -17.03 6.04 2.36
CA GLY A 487 -18.46 5.99 1.98
C GLY A 487 -19.33 5.02 2.79
N TYR A 488 -19.21 3.71 2.53
CA TYR A 488 -20.04 2.67 3.18
C TYR A 488 -19.30 1.33 3.33
N GLY A 489 -18.01 1.27 2.91
CA GLY A 489 -17.27 0.03 2.73
C GLY A 489 -16.48 -0.49 3.94
N ILE A 490 -16.14 0.37 4.91
CA ILE A 490 -15.29 -0.04 6.05
C ILE A 490 -15.99 -1.06 6.96
N MET A 491 -17.22 -0.79 7.36
CA MET A 491 -17.95 -1.70 8.25
C MET A 491 -18.26 -3.03 7.56
N GLY A 492 -18.50 -3.00 6.25
CA GLY A 492 -18.64 -4.20 5.42
C GLY A 492 -17.33 -4.99 5.29
N LEU A 493 -16.20 -4.31 5.09
CA LEU A 493 -14.86 -4.92 5.03
C LEU A 493 -14.43 -5.48 6.39
N TYR A 494 -14.72 -4.78 7.47
CA TYR A 494 -14.54 -5.29 8.84
C TYR A 494 -15.37 -6.56 9.06
N ALA A 495 -16.68 -6.50 8.77
CA ALA A 495 -17.57 -7.64 8.95
C ALA A 495 -17.14 -8.84 8.10
N SER A 496 -16.69 -8.62 6.85
CA SER A 496 -16.23 -9.71 5.98
C SER A 496 -14.95 -10.35 6.51
N VAL A 497 -13.96 -9.57 6.93
CA VAL A 497 -12.71 -10.10 7.51
C VAL A 497 -12.99 -10.90 8.78
N VAL A 498 -13.82 -10.36 9.68
CA VAL A 498 -14.19 -11.06 10.93
C VAL A 498 -14.95 -12.35 10.65
N LEU A 499 -15.89 -12.36 9.69
CA LEU A 499 -16.62 -13.58 9.32
C LEU A 499 -15.70 -14.63 8.68
N VAL A 500 -14.77 -14.22 7.83
CA VAL A 500 -13.80 -15.12 7.19
C VAL A 500 -12.88 -15.74 8.25
N ILE A 501 -12.31 -14.94 9.14
CA ILE A 501 -11.47 -15.45 10.24
C ILE A 501 -12.29 -16.35 11.18
N GLY A 502 -13.53 -15.96 11.50
CA GLY A 502 -14.44 -16.77 12.29
C GLY A 502 -14.74 -18.13 11.64
N LYS A 503 -14.87 -18.17 10.31
CA LYS A 503 -15.03 -19.41 9.55
C LYS A 503 -13.79 -20.30 9.66
N PHE A 504 -12.59 -19.75 9.49
CA PHE A 504 -11.33 -20.51 9.65
C PHE A 504 -11.15 -21.06 11.07
N VAL A 505 -11.46 -20.26 12.10
CA VAL A 505 -11.43 -20.71 13.50
C VAL A 505 -12.43 -21.85 13.72
N ARG A 506 -13.63 -21.76 13.12
CA ARG A 506 -14.64 -22.82 13.19
C ARG A 506 -14.19 -24.10 12.47
N GLU A 507 -13.58 -23.99 11.29
CA GLU A 507 -13.00 -25.13 10.56
C GLU A 507 -11.96 -25.84 11.43
N PHE A 508 -11.06 -25.12 12.10
CA PHE A 508 -10.08 -25.74 13.02
C PHE A 508 -10.73 -26.57 14.14
N PHE A 509 -11.79 -26.05 14.78
CA PHE A 509 -12.49 -26.79 15.84
C PHE A 509 -13.37 -27.94 15.30
N SER A 510 -13.91 -27.81 14.09
CA SER A 510 -14.79 -28.81 13.47
C SER A 510 -13.99 -29.97 12.86
N GLU A 511 -12.93 -29.66 12.12
CA GLU A 511 -12.04 -30.66 11.49
C GLU A 511 -11.34 -31.52 12.53
N THR A 512 -10.98 -30.97 13.70
CA THR A 512 -10.40 -31.81 14.78
C THR A 512 -11.37 -32.93 15.19
N GLY A 513 -12.68 -32.66 15.20
CA GLY A 513 -13.70 -33.66 15.52
C GLY A 513 -13.96 -34.67 14.40
N GLU A 514 -13.92 -34.24 13.13
CA GLU A 514 -14.05 -35.12 11.97
C GLU A 514 -12.79 -35.96 11.73
N LEU A 515 -11.59 -35.41 11.93
CA LEU A 515 -10.31 -36.13 11.84
C LEU A 515 -10.16 -37.16 12.96
N ASP A 516 -10.60 -36.87 14.19
CA ASP A 516 -10.62 -37.88 15.25
C ASP A 516 -11.59 -39.02 14.89
N LEU A 517 -12.75 -38.70 14.30
CA LEU A 517 -13.73 -39.69 13.82
C LEU A 517 -13.23 -40.46 12.60
N GLU A 518 -12.53 -39.80 11.68
CA GLU A 518 -11.97 -40.36 10.46
C GLU A 518 -10.73 -41.19 10.79
N GLU A 519 -9.87 -40.77 11.72
CA GLU A 519 -8.80 -41.61 12.28
C GLU A 519 -9.40 -42.82 12.99
N ASP A 520 -10.46 -42.68 13.79
CA ASP A 520 -11.15 -43.82 14.42
C ASP A 520 -11.82 -44.73 13.38
N MET A 521 -12.45 -44.15 12.35
CA MET A 521 -13.13 -44.89 11.29
C MET A 521 -12.13 -45.55 10.34
N TYR A 522 -11.03 -44.89 10.00
CA TYR A 522 -9.95 -45.38 9.14
C TYR A 522 -9.05 -46.36 9.90
N ALA A 523 -8.82 -46.18 11.20
CA ALA A 523 -8.29 -47.21 12.07
C ALA A 523 -9.22 -48.42 12.10
N LYS A 524 -10.55 -48.23 12.22
CA LYS A 524 -11.54 -49.31 12.11
C LYS A 524 -11.62 -49.92 10.70
N LEU A 525 -11.41 -49.16 9.63
CA LEU A 525 -11.51 -49.60 8.24
C LEU A 525 -10.25 -50.33 7.80
N ILE A 526 -9.07 -49.86 8.22
CA ILE A 526 -7.82 -50.62 8.08
C ILE A 526 -7.87 -51.85 8.99
N PHE A 527 -8.42 -51.78 10.20
CA PHE A 527 -8.71 -52.93 11.06
C PHE A 527 -9.68 -53.92 10.38
N LEU A 528 -10.55 -53.46 9.48
CA LEU A 528 -11.49 -54.28 8.69
C LEU A 528 -10.87 -54.88 7.41
N TYR A 529 -10.02 -54.11 6.70
CA TYR A 529 -9.50 -54.47 5.37
C TYR A 529 -8.05 -54.99 5.36
N ARG A 530 -7.29 -54.79 6.45
CA ARG A 530 -5.94 -55.33 6.64
C ARG A 530 -5.92 -56.01 7.99
N SER A 531 -5.54 -57.30 8.04
CA SER A 531 -5.63 -58.10 9.28
C SER A 531 -5.24 -57.27 10.51
N PRO A 532 -6.17 -57.06 11.46
CA PRO A 532 -5.98 -56.15 12.59
C PRO A 532 -4.82 -56.57 13.48
N GLU A 533 -4.49 -57.86 13.45
CA GLU A 533 -3.31 -58.43 14.08
C GLU A 533 -2.02 -57.81 13.55
N THR A 534 -1.90 -57.55 12.25
CA THR A 534 -0.66 -57.04 11.64
C THR A 534 -0.38 -55.58 12.03
N MET A 535 -1.38 -54.71 12.01
CA MET A 535 -1.19 -53.31 12.42
C MET A 535 -0.94 -53.24 13.93
N ILE A 536 -1.77 -53.90 14.75
CA ILE A 536 -1.57 -53.95 16.20
C ILE A 536 -0.20 -54.55 16.52
N LYS A 537 0.24 -55.61 15.84
CA LYS A 537 1.59 -56.19 16.02
C LYS A 537 2.72 -55.23 15.63
N TRP A 538 2.51 -54.32 14.69
CA TRP A 538 3.50 -53.35 14.23
C TRP A 538 3.50 -52.04 15.03
N THR A 539 2.34 -51.56 15.52
CA THR A 539 2.20 -50.33 16.28
C THR A 539 2.22 -50.53 17.80
N ARG A 540 2.01 -51.76 18.28
CA ARG A 540 2.10 -52.10 19.70
C ARG A 540 3.50 -51.78 20.21
N GLU A 541 3.52 -51.15 21.37
CA GLU A 541 4.76 -50.86 22.10
C GLU A 541 5.53 -52.17 22.29
N LYS A 542 6.71 -52.28 21.67
CA LYS A 542 7.64 -53.36 21.99
C LYS A 542 8.18 -53.07 23.38
N THR A 543 7.51 -53.58 24.40
CA THR A 543 8.09 -53.70 25.74
C THR A 543 9.38 -54.49 25.59
N GLN A 544 10.50 -53.80 25.82
CA GLN A 544 11.84 -54.36 25.79
C GLN A 544 12.10 -55.17 27.06
#